data_AF-A5DCU9-F1
#
_entry.id   AF-A5DCU9-F1
#
_cell.length_a   1.000
_cell.length_b   1.000
_cell.length_c   1.000
_cell.angle_alpha   90.00
_cell.angle_beta   90.00
_cell.angle_gamma   90.00
#
_symmetry.space_group_name_H-M   'P 1'
#
loop_
_entity.id
_entity.type
_entity.pdbx_description
1 polymer ?
#
loop_
_entity_poly.entity_id
_entity_poly.type
_entity_poly.pdbx_seq_one_letter_code
_entity_poly.pdbx_strand_id
1 'polypeptide(L)'
;MSGLKKSGANSLKESEKKRKQVFKPVLDNPLTQSNVWPFVEPEIGTSLVDLLQHLLTPIGRYNEAKKLQKVNGSKSDSSVSLEQPSIQKDITVGFNSTVKALEDQAQQGRKSRIKAENSDPPPKYIQYVFVAKFDISSALLLSPFPVLSYTASWSEGRRVKLVQLPKGSMAKLSSALKLENVSIIGIRANLSSASHLYELVDSNISDVEVPWLEGYLTGTASSYFAPPLAKVLATSAPVQAKKNNQKKRKVTKKKSDEDDVTKKEER
;
A
#
# COMPACT_ATOMS: atom_id res chain seq x y z
N MET A 1 53.01 2.86 44.54
CA MET A 1 51.89 1.90 44.52
C MET A 1 50.57 2.65 44.61
N SER A 2 49.58 2.20 43.84
CA SER A 2 48.13 2.48 43.93
C SER A 2 47.66 3.95 43.85
N GLY A 3 46.66 4.33 43.05
CA GLY A 3 45.64 3.53 42.41
C GLY A 3 44.92 4.29 41.30
N LEU A 4 44.59 3.55 40.24
CA LEU A 4 43.75 3.99 39.14
C LEU A 4 42.33 4.31 39.65
N LYS A 5 41.88 5.55 39.45
CA LYS A 5 40.46 5.92 39.48
C LYS A 5 39.72 5.15 38.37
N LYS A 6 38.94 4.12 38.73
CA LYS A 6 37.95 3.51 37.82
C LYS A 6 36.80 4.50 37.61
N SER A 7 36.86 5.25 36.52
CA SER A 7 35.74 6.01 35.98
C SER A 7 34.68 5.07 35.39
N GLY A 8 33.47 5.13 35.97
CA GLY A 8 32.20 5.03 35.24
C GLY A 8 31.97 3.82 34.33
N ALA A 9 31.91 2.61 34.88
CA ALA A 9 31.31 1.47 34.18
C ALA A 9 29.80 1.39 34.45
N ASN A 10 29.02 2.39 34.03
CA ASN A 10 27.56 2.21 33.86
C ASN A 10 27.33 1.67 32.45
N SER A 11 27.50 0.36 32.29
CA SER A 11 27.41 -0.32 31.00
C SER A 11 25.96 -0.34 30.50
N LEU A 12 25.74 0.05 29.24
CA LEU A 12 24.45 -0.04 28.52
C LEU A 12 23.76 -1.40 28.71
N LYS A 13 24.55 -2.48 28.84
CA LYS A 13 24.08 -3.85 29.09
C LYS A 13 23.34 -4.05 30.41
N GLU A 14 23.63 -3.24 31.43
CA GLU A 14 22.96 -3.31 32.74
C GLU A 14 21.63 -2.55 32.75
N SER A 15 21.48 -1.57 31.86
CA SER A 15 20.23 -0.85 31.63
C SER A 15 19.22 -1.67 30.80
N GLU A 16 19.69 -2.55 29.92
CA GLU A 16 18.86 -3.50 29.17
C GLU A 16 18.28 -4.61 30.06
N LYS A 17 19.04 -5.10 31.05
CA LYS A 17 18.58 -6.11 32.03
C LYS A 17 17.43 -5.63 32.93
N LYS A 18 17.12 -4.34 32.96
CA LYS A 18 16.04 -3.73 33.76
C LYS A 18 14.92 -3.15 32.89
N ARG A 19 14.54 -3.80 31.79
CA ARG A 19 13.34 -3.44 31.03
C ARG A 19 12.22 -4.42 31.32
N LYS A 20 11.04 -3.91 31.65
CA LYS A 20 9.82 -4.72 31.78
C LYS A 20 9.11 -4.75 30.44
N GLN A 21 8.63 -5.92 30.04
CA GLN A 21 7.67 -6.02 28.94
C GLN A 21 6.33 -5.48 29.42
N VAL A 22 5.76 -4.57 28.65
CA VAL A 22 4.47 -3.94 28.89
C VAL A 22 3.63 -4.12 27.64
N PHE A 23 2.46 -4.71 27.83
CA PHE A 23 1.48 -4.93 26.78
C PHE A 23 0.56 -3.71 26.69
N LYS A 24 0.59 -3.02 25.55
CA LYS A 24 -0.26 -1.85 25.30
C LYS A 24 -1.41 -2.24 24.37
N PRO A 25 -2.67 -2.01 24.77
CA PRO A 25 -3.80 -2.19 23.85
C PRO A 25 -3.71 -1.15 22.74
N VAL A 26 -3.90 -1.59 21.51
CA VAL A 26 -3.95 -0.76 20.30
C VAL A 26 -5.20 -1.15 19.53
N LEU A 27 -6.00 -0.16 19.17
CA LEU A 27 -7.13 -0.36 18.30
C LEU A 27 -6.62 -0.52 16.86
N ASP A 28 -6.97 -1.64 16.24
CA ASP A 28 -6.68 -1.92 14.84
C ASP A 28 -7.94 -1.70 14.00
N ASN A 29 -7.75 -1.40 12.71
CA ASN A 29 -8.86 -1.17 11.80
C ASN A 29 -9.36 -2.52 11.22
N PRO A 30 -10.56 -3.01 11.61
CA PRO A 30 -11.08 -4.29 11.13
C PRO A 30 -11.32 -4.28 9.60
N LEU A 31 -11.51 -3.10 9.00
CA LEU A 31 -11.78 -2.95 7.56
C LEU A 31 -10.52 -3.04 6.70
N THR A 32 -9.32 -3.04 7.29
CA THR A 32 -8.08 -3.26 6.52
C THR A 32 -7.93 -4.71 6.06
N GLN A 33 -8.61 -5.65 6.72
CA GLN A 33 -8.66 -7.05 6.34
C GLN A 33 -9.59 -7.31 5.14
N SER A 34 -10.51 -6.37 4.84
CA SER A 34 -11.42 -6.49 3.71
C SER A 34 -10.81 -6.05 2.38
N ASN A 35 -9.52 -5.70 2.34
CA ASN A 35 -8.76 -5.48 1.10
C ASN A 35 -8.42 -6.82 0.43
N VAL A 36 -9.46 -7.62 0.17
CA VAL A 36 -9.34 -8.94 -0.42
C VAL A 36 -9.07 -8.76 -1.91
N TRP A 37 -7.91 -9.21 -2.34
CA TRP A 37 -7.60 -9.33 -3.76
C TRP A 37 -8.33 -10.56 -4.29
N PRO A 38 -8.97 -10.48 -5.47
CA PRO A 38 -9.62 -11.64 -6.05
C PRO A 38 -8.57 -12.70 -6.34
N PHE A 39 -8.94 -13.95 -6.05
CA PHE A 39 -8.07 -15.08 -6.32
C PHE A 39 -7.94 -15.26 -7.84
N VAL A 40 -6.73 -15.53 -8.28
CA VAL A 40 -6.42 -15.81 -9.69
C VAL A 40 -5.67 -17.12 -9.72
N GLU A 41 -6.20 -18.08 -10.48
CA GLU A 41 -5.55 -19.36 -10.66
C GLU A 41 -4.19 -19.20 -11.36
N PRO A 42 -3.12 -19.90 -10.93
CA PRO A 42 -1.79 -19.70 -11.47
C PRO A 42 -1.67 -19.94 -12.98
N GLU A 43 -2.36 -20.96 -13.51
CA GLU A 43 -2.35 -21.31 -14.93
C GLU A 43 -2.93 -20.16 -15.78
N ILE A 44 -4.09 -19.66 -15.37
CA ILE A 44 -4.77 -18.52 -16.00
C ILE A 44 -3.90 -17.27 -15.88
N GLY A 45 -3.27 -17.06 -14.72
CA GLY A 45 -2.33 -15.97 -14.49
C GLY A 45 -1.19 -15.96 -15.50
N THR A 46 -0.65 -17.13 -15.89
CA THR A 46 0.40 -17.20 -16.93
C THR A 46 -0.13 -16.86 -18.32
N SER A 47 -1.29 -17.41 -18.70
CA SER A 47 -1.95 -17.11 -19.98
C SER A 47 -2.29 -15.63 -20.13
N LEU A 48 -2.75 -14.98 -19.05
CA LEU A 48 -3.03 -13.54 -19.03
C LEU A 48 -1.77 -12.70 -19.28
N VAL A 49 -0.64 -13.09 -18.69
CA VAL A 49 0.62 -12.37 -18.89
C VAL A 49 1.12 -12.51 -20.32
N ASP A 50 0.95 -13.68 -20.93
CA ASP A 50 1.40 -13.93 -22.30
C ASP A 50 0.51 -13.16 -23.32
N LEU A 51 -0.81 -13.09 -23.08
CA LEU A 51 -1.72 -12.22 -23.85
C LEU A 51 -1.40 -10.74 -23.68
N LEU A 52 -1.11 -10.29 -22.44
CA LEU A 52 -0.65 -8.92 -22.18
C LEU A 52 0.65 -8.63 -22.92
N GLN A 53 1.62 -9.55 -22.92
CA GLN A 53 2.87 -9.37 -23.64
C GLN A 53 2.64 -9.18 -25.15
N HIS A 54 1.74 -9.96 -25.74
CA HIS A 54 1.38 -9.81 -27.15
C HIS A 54 0.77 -8.42 -27.43
N LEU A 55 -0.18 -7.99 -26.58
CA LEU A 55 -0.85 -6.69 -26.70
C LEU A 55 0.11 -5.50 -26.54
N LEU A 56 1.12 -5.62 -25.68
CA LEU A 56 2.05 -4.53 -25.35
C LEU A 56 3.26 -4.47 -26.29
N THR A 57 3.53 -5.52 -27.06
CA THR A 57 4.68 -5.59 -27.99
C THR A 57 4.72 -4.43 -29.00
N PRO A 58 3.60 -4.01 -29.63
CA PRO A 58 3.58 -2.85 -30.53
C PRO A 58 3.98 -1.55 -29.83
N ILE A 59 3.58 -1.37 -28.57
CA ILE A 59 3.91 -0.20 -27.75
C ILE A 59 5.39 -0.22 -27.38
N GLY A 60 5.94 -1.40 -27.06
CA GLY A 60 7.37 -1.56 -26.80
C GLY A 60 8.24 -1.18 -27.99
N ARG A 61 7.88 -1.62 -29.19
CA ARG A 61 8.59 -1.25 -30.44
C ARG A 61 8.60 0.27 -30.65
N TYR A 62 7.48 0.93 -30.37
CA TYR A 62 7.39 2.39 -30.43
C TYR A 62 8.29 3.07 -29.39
N ASN A 63 8.28 2.59 -28.14
CA ASN A 63 9.12 3.14 -27.06
C ASN A 63 10.63 2.99 -27.37
N GLU A 64 11.03 1.86 -27.94
CA GLU A 64 12.41 1.59 -28.36
C GLU A 64 12.83 2.51 -29.51
N ALA A 65 12.01 2.64 -30.55
CA ALA A 65 12.26 3.57 -31.66
C ALA A 65 12.41 5.02 -31.16
N LYS A 66 11.56 5.43 -30.23
CA LYS A 66 11.62 6.76 -29.59
C LYS A 66 12.89 6.95 -28.76
N LYS A 67 13.33 5.91 -28.04
CA LYS A 67 14.59 5.95 -27.26
C LYS A 67 15.80 6.08 -28.19
N LEU A 68 15.84 5.32 -29.29
CA LEU A 68 16.91 5.38 -30.29
C LEU A 68 17.00 6.74 -30.98
N GLN A 69 15.85 7.35 -31.33
CA GLN A 69 15.83 8.70 -31.90
C GLN A 69 16.36 9.76 -30.93
N LYS A 70 16.09 9.62 -29.63
CA LYS A 70 16.59 10.54 -28.60
C LYS A 70 18.11 10.42 -28.40
N VAL A 71 18.66 9.20 -28.51
CA VAL A 71 20.09 8.93 -28.36
C VAL A 71 20.86 9.38 -29.61
N ASN A 72 20.32 9.18 -30.81
CA ASN A 72 20.96 9.53 -32.09
C ASN A 72 20.71 10.99 -32.52
N GLY A 73 20.37 11.88 -31.57
CA GLY A 73 19.85 13.21 -31.86
C GLY A 73 20.69 14.04 -32.85
N SER A 74 19.95 14.73 -33.74
CA SER A 74 20.29 16.03 -34.36
C SER A 74 20.96 16.13 -35.74
N LYS A 75 20.93 15.14 -36.64
CA LYS A 75 21.27 15.35 -38.08
C LYS A 75 20.55 14.41 -39.06
N SER A 76 19.23 14.35 -39.04
CA SER A 76 18.52 13.92 -40.24
C SER A 76 17.20 14.68 -40.37
N ASP A 77 17.19 15.60 -41.34
CA ASP A 77 15.99 16.08 -42.00
C ASP A 77 15.10 14.89 -42.44
N SER A 78 13.80 15.16 -42.57
CA SER A 78 12.71 14.31 -43.08
C SER A 78 11.95 13.43 -42.05
N SER A 79 10.94 14.04 -41.42
CA SER A 79 9.52 13.65 -41.51
C SER A 79 9.06 12.20 -41.26
N VAL A 80 9.85 11.31 -40.67
CA VAL A 80 9.31 10.05 -40.13
C VAL A 80 8.69 10.33 -38.76
N SER A 81 7.52 10.95 -38.78
CA SER A 81 6.65 11.06 -37.60
C SER A 81 6.35 9.64 -37.15
N LEU A 82 6.96 9.20 -36.04
CA LEU A 82 6.60 7.92 -35.44
C LEU A 82 5.14 8.02 -35.01
N GLU A 83 4.23 7.47 -35.81
CA GLU A 83 2.82 7.44 -35.48
C GLU A 83 2.64 6.64 -34.20
N GLN A 84 2.15 7.32 -33.17
CA GLN A 84 1.87 6.71 -31.89
C GLN A 84 0.81 5.61 -32.09
N PRO A 85 1.04 4.36 -31.64
CA PRO A 85 0.04 3.31 -31.73
C PRO A 85 -1.27 3.78 -31.08
N SER A 86 -2.38 3.64 -31.78
CA SER A 86 -3.71 4.03 -31.29
C SER A 86 -4.01 3.43 -29.91
N ILE A 87 -3.60 2.17 -29.71
CA ILE A 87 -3.73 1.37 -28.48
C ILE A 87 -3.10 2.07 -27.26
N GLN A 88 -2.03 2.87 -27.44
CA GLN A 88 -1.33 3.50 -26.33
C GLN A 88 -2.22 4.51 -25.57
N LYS A 89 -3.25 5.07 -26.20
CA LYS A 89 -4.19 6.01 -25.54
C LYS A 89 -5.13 5.30 -24.56
N ASP A 90 -5.33 4.01 -24.78
CA ASP A 90 -6.28 3.18 -24.03
C ASP A 90 -5.62 2.39 -22.90
N ILE A 91 -4.30 2.55 -22.75
CA ILE A 91 -3.51 1.86 -21.71
C ILE A 91 -2.83 2.90 -20.83
N THR A 92 -2.90 2.66 -19.52
CA THR A 92 -2.13 3.37 -18.50
C THR A 92 -1.03 2.45 -18.00
N VAL A 93 0.18 3.00 -17.83
CA VAL A 93 1.35 2.24 -17.39
C VAL A 93 1.93 2.90 -16.14
N GLY A 94 2.13 2.11 -15.09
CA GLY A 94 2.74 2.51 -13.84
C GLY A 94 1.76 3.06 -12.82
N PHE A 95 2.21 3.11 -11.56
CA PHE A 95 1.39 3.44 -10.40
C PHE A 95 0.68 4.79 -10.52
N ASN A 96 1.43 5.88 -10.74
CA ASN A 96 0.84 7.24 -10.78
C ASN A 96 -0.17 7.42 -11.90
N SER A 97 0.12 6.86 -13.10
CA SER A 97 -0.78 7.00 -14.25
C SER A 97 -2.09 6.24 -14.03
N THR A 98 -2.01 5.02 -13.50
CA THR A 98 -3.19 4.19 -13.26
C THR A 98 -4.02 4.72 -12.09
N VAL A 99 -3.37 5.10 -10.98
CA VAL A 99 -4.06 5.69 -9.82
C VAL A 99 -4.77 6.98 -10.19
N LYS A 100 -4.08 7.92 -10.87
CA LYS A 100 -4.71 9.17 -11.32
C LYS A 100 -5.96 8.90 -12.17
N ALA A 101 -5.87 7.94 -13.10
CA ALA A 101 -6.99 7.63 -13.97
C ALA A 101 -8.17 6.96 -13.22
N LEU A 102 -7.89 6.12 -12.21
CA LEU A 102 -8.92 5.56 -11.33
C LEU A 102 -9.55 6.62 -10.42
N GLU A 103 -8.77 7.56 -9.89
CA GLU A 103 -9.25 8.68 -9.09
C GLU A 103 -10.15 9.62 -9.91
N ASP A 104 -9.71 9.99 -11.12
CA ASP A 104 -10.50 10.80 -12.05
C ASP A 104 -11.84 10.12 -12.37
N GLN A 105 -11.83 8.78 -12.54
CA GLN A 105 -13.02 7.97 -12.78
C GLN A 105 -13.95 7.91 -11.57
N ALA A 106 -13.42 7.71 -10.36
CA ALA A 106 -14.21 7.72 -9.13
C ALA A 106 -14.86 9.09 -8.87
N GLN A 107 -14.15 10.19 -9.17
CA GLN A 107 -14.70 11.54 -9.08
C GLN A 107 -15.83 11.78 -10.09
N GLN A 108 -15.68 11.28 -11.32
CA GLN A 108 -16.71 11.37 -12.35
C GLN A 108 -17.94 10.54 -11.98
N GLY A 109 -17.75 9.31 -11.51
CA GLY A 109 -18.84 8.44 -11.04
C GLY A 109 -19.66 9.12 -9.94
N ARG A 110 -19.01 9.78 -8.98
CA ARG A 110 -19.70 10.55 -7.94
C ARG A 110 -20.53 11.70 -8.50
N LYS A 111 -19.99 12.49 -9.43
CA LYS A 111 -20.71 13.63 -10.03
C LYS A 111 -21.86 13.17 -10.93
N SER A 112 -21.66 12.08 -11.67
CA SER A 112 -22.67 11.52 -12.57
C SER A 112 -23.81 10.89 -11.80
N ARG A 113 -23.57 10.15 -10.72
CA ARG A 113 -24.64 9.57 -9.88
C ARG A 113 -25.53 10.63 -9.23
N ILE A 114 -25.00 11.83 -8.97
CA ILE A 114 -25.80 12.97 -8.47
C ILE A 114 -26.65 13.59 -9.59
N LYS A 115 -26.28 13.41 -10.86
CA LYS A 115 -26.88 14.15 -12.01
C LYS A 115 -27.60 13.27 -13.04
N ALA A 116 -27.38 11.97 -13.12
CA ALA A 116 -27.92 11.09 -14.15
C ALA A 116 -27.89 9.61 -13.71
N GLU A 117 -29.06 8.95 -13.70
CA GLU A 117 -29.20 7.52 -13.39
C GLU A 117 -28.95 6.58 -14.58
N ASN A 118 -28.88 7.08 -15.83
CA ASN A 118 -28.89 6.22 -17.03
C ASN A 118 -27.89 6.62 -18.14
N SER A 119 -26.81 7.35 -17.82
CA SER A 119 -25.80 7.65 -18.84
C SER A 119 -24.80 6.51 -19.00
N ASP A 120 -24.44 6.22 -20.25
CA ASP A 120 -23.33 5.33 -20.58
C ASP A 120 -22.03 5.75 -19.88
N PRO A 121 -21.13 4.79 -19.58
CA PRO A 121 -19.85 5.09 -18.96
C PRO A 121 -19.06 6.05 -19.87
N PRO A 122 -18.24 6.92 -19.28
CA PRO A 122 -17.42 7.83 -20.05
C PRO A 122 -16.53 7.04 -21.04
N PRO A 123 -16.23 7.59 -22.23
CA PRO A 123 -15.45 6.90 -23.26
C PRO A 123 -14.03 6.52 -22.82
N LYS A 124 -13.59 7.01 -21.65
CA LYS A 124 -12.28 6.77 -21.05
C LYS A 124 -12.34 5.89 -19.80
N TYR A 125 -13.35 5.03 -19.67
CA TYR A 125 -13.51 4.14 -18.54
C TYR A 125 -12.42 3.05 -18.48
N ILE A 126 -11.64 3.00 -17.40
CA ILE A 126 -10.74 1.88 -17.07
C ILE A 126 -11.59 0.76 -16.49
N GLN A 127 -11.52 -0.40 -17.14
CA GLN A 127 -12.27 -1.59 -16.74
C GLN A 127 -11.38 -2.66 -16.12
N TYR A 128 -10.12 -2.77 -16.55
CA TYR A 128 -9.22 -3.83 -16.07
C TYR A 128 -7.93 -3.21 -15.53
N VAL A 129 -7.51 -3.65 -14.35
CA VAL A 129 -6.27 -3.22 -13.70
C VAL A 129 -5.45 -4.45 -13.35
N PHE A 130 -4.31 -4.60 -14.01
CA PHE A 130 -3.36 -5.69 -13.82
C PHE A 130 -2.22 -5.24 -12.93
N VAL A 131 -1.93 -6.01 -11.87
CA VAL A 131 -0.91 -5.66 -10.89
C VAL A 131 -0.01 -6.87 -10.60
N ALA A 132 1.29 -6.70 -10.79
CA ALA A 132 2.34 -7.65 -10.41
C ALA A 132 2.59 -7.62 -8.89
N LYS A 133 1.57 -7.97 -8.11
CA LYS A 133 1.54 -7.91 -6.64
C LYS A 133 2.73 -8.62 -5.98
N PHE A 134 3.15 -9.77 -6.51
CA PHE A 134 4.24 -10.57 -5.95
C PHE A 134 5.64 -10.05 -6.27
N ASP A 135 5.77 -9.14 -7.25
CA ASP A 135 7.06 -8.55 -7.64
C ASP A 135 7.29 -7.18 -6.99
N ILE A 136 6.23 -6.53 -6.49
CA ILE A 136 6.31 -5.24 -5.80
C ILE A 136 6.64 -5.47 -4.32
N SER A 137 7.74 -4.86 -3.85
CA SER A 137 8.19 -4.99 -2.47
C SER A 137 7.36 -4.20 -1.45
N SER A 138 6.79 -3.05 -1.85
CA SER A 138 6.04 -2.17 -0.96
C SER A 138 4.55 -2.50 -0.96
N ALA A 139 4.08 -3.10 0.13
CA ALA A 139 2.65 -3.37 0.34
C ALA A 139 1.79 -2.08 0.40
N LEU A 140 2.38 -0.94 0.77
CA LEU A 140 1.68 0.35 0.86
C LEU A 140 1.25 0.89 -0.51
N LEU A 141 1.98 0.53 -1.58
CA LEU A 141 1.57 0.88 -2.93
C LEU A 141 0.36 0.05 -3.38
N LEU A 142 0.20 -1.14 -2.81
CA LEU A 142 -0.83 -2.09 -3.20
C LEU A 142 -2.12 -1.94 -2.41
N SER A 143 -2.04 -1.45 -1.18
CA SER A 143 -3.20 -1.32 -0.29
C SER A 143 -4.39 -0.51 -0.83
N PRO A 144 -4.23 0.56 -1.64
CA PRO A 144 -5.38 1.34 -2.09
C PRO A 144 -6.12 0.70 -3.28
N PHE A 145 -5.51 -0.23 -4.02
CA PHE A 145 -6.08 -0.72 -5.28
C PHE A 145 -7.46 -1.37 -5.16
N PRO A 146 -7.75 -2.24 -4.16
CA PRO A 146 -9.08 -2.82 -4.01
C PRO A 146 -10.16 -1.73 -3.85
N VAL A 147 -9.94 -0.77 -2.95
CA VAL A 147 -10.88 0.32 -2.69
C VAL A 147 -10.99 1.28 -3.88
N LEU A 148 -9.88 1.62 -4.53
CA LEU A 148 -9.89 2.48 -5.72
C LEU A 148 -10.60 1.81 -6.90
N SER A 149 -10.40 0.51 -7.13
CA SER A 149 -11.10 -0.23 -8.19
C SER A 149 -12.60 -0.29 -7.91
N TYR A 150 -12.97 -0.53 -6.65
CA TYR A 150 -14.37 -0.52 -6.23
C TYR A 150 -15.03 0.86 -6.43
N THR A 151 -14.40 1.93 -5.95
CA THR A 151 -14.93 3.30 -6.07
C THR A 151 -14.90 3.87 -7.47
N ALA A 152 -13.96 3.42 -8.32
CA ALA A 152 -13.94 3.75 -9.73
C ALA A 152 -14.99 2.96 -10.53
N SER A 153 -15.66 1.97 -9.95
CA SER A 153 -16.69 1.19 -10.65
C SER A 153 -17.89 2.07 -11.00
N TRP A 154 -18.41 1.89 -12.22
CA TRP A 154 -19.49 2.76 -12.72
C TRP A 154 -20.84 2.32 -12.19
N SER A 155 -21.13 1.03 -12.28
CA SER A 155 -22.38 0.42 -11.82
C SER A 155 -22.15 -1.04 -11.44
N GLU A 156 -23.19 -1.70 -10.92
CA GLU A 156 -23.10 -3.11 -10.54
C GLU A 156 -22.70 -4.03 -11.70
N GLY A 157 -23.19 -3.76 -12.92
CA GLY A 157 -22.82 -4.51 -14.12
C GLY A 157 -21.55 -4.05 -14.83
N ARG A 158 -20.96 -2.92 -14.41
CA ARG A 158 -19.72 -2.36 -15.01
C ARG A 158 -18.77 -1.96 -13.89
N ARG A 159 -18.10 -2.99 -13.35
CA ARG A 159 -17.10 -2.87 -12.28
C ARG A 159 -15.67 -2.87 -12.85
N VAL A 160 -14.77 -2.24 -12.13
CA VAL A 160 -13.33 -2.31 -12.43
C VAL A 160 -12.80 -3.62 -11.86
N LYS A 161 -12.30 -4.48 -12.74
CA LYS A 161 -11.68 -5.75 -12.37
C LYS A 161 -10.22 -5.55 -12.01
N LEU A 162 -9.86 -5.97 -10.81
CA LEU A 162 -8.49 -5.97 -10.32
C LEU A 162 -7.92 -7.37 -10.48
N VAL A 163 -6.78 -7.50 -11.16
CA VAL A 163 -6.15 -8.78 -11.46
C VAL A 163 -4.77 -8.81 -10.83
N GLN A 164 -4.53 -9.80 -9.98
CA GLN A 164 -3.19 -10.09 -9.48
C GLN A 164 -2.44 -10.99 -10.46
N LEU A 165 -1.28 -10.54 -10.92
CA LEU A 165 -0.41 -11.29 -11.82
C LEU A 165 0.57 -12.18 -11.02
N PRO A 166 0.99 -13.34 -11.59
CA PRO A 166 1.95 -14.23 -10.93
C PRO A 166 3.34 -13.61 -10.80
N LYS A 167 4.21 -14.23 -10.01
CA LYS A 167 5.59 -13.80 -9.81
C LYS A 167 6.39 -13.82 -11.12
N GLY A 168 7.25 -12.83 -11.34
CA GLY A 168 8.05 -12.68 -12.56
C GLY A 168 7.33 -11.95 -13.70
N SER A 169 6.07 -11.55 -13.50
CA SER A 169 5.29 -10.79 -14.49
C SER A 169 5.90 -9.41 -14.76
N MET A 170 6.47 -8.76 -13.74
CA MET A 170 7.12 -7.46 -13.90
C MET A 170 8.25 -7.51 -14.95
N ALA A 171 9.06 -8.58 -14.96
CA ALA A 171 10.15 -8.75 -15.92
C ALA A 171 9.60 -8.98 -17.34
N LYS A 172 8.57 -9.83 -17.49
CA LYS A 172 7.91 -10.07 -18.79
C LYS A 172 7.29 -8.79 -19.35
N LEU A 173 6.56 -8.04 -18.53
CA LEU A 173 5.92 -6.77 -18.92
C LEU A 173 6.94 -5.69 -19.26
N SER A 174 8.01 -5.58 -18.47
CA SER A 174 9.12 -4.65 -18.71
C SER A 174 9.81 -4.94 -20.05
N SER A 175 10.05 -6.21 -20.36
CA SER A 175 10.61 -6.65 -21.65
C SER A 175 9.69 -6.33 -22.82
N ALA A 176 8.38 -6.56 -22.67
CA ALA A 176 7.37 -6.31 -23.69
C ALA A 176 7.22 -4.81 -24.01
N LEU A 177 7.22 -3.95 -22.99
CA LEU A 177 7.06 -2.49 -23.13
C LEU A 177 8.37 -1.75 -23.38
N LYS A 178 9.52 -2.41 -23.23
CA LYS A 178 10.86 -1.79 -23.28
C LYS A 178 11.00 -0.62 -22.29
N LEU A 179 10.30 -0.73 -21.16
CA LEU A 179 10.31 0.23 -20.05
C LEU A 179 10.73 -0.48 -18.77
N GLU A 180 11.53 0.17 -17.94
CA GLU A 180 12.00 -0.40 -16.68
C GLU A 180 10.89 -0.43 -15.63
N ASN A 181 10.88 -1.48 -14.80
CA ASN A 181 10.05 -1.60 -13.60
C ASN A 181 8.53 -1.44 -13.84
N VAL A 182 8.01 -1.97 -14.94
CA VAL A 182 6.56 -1.97 -15.20
C VAL A 182 5.87 -3.05 -14.37
N SER A 183 5.07 -2.62 -13.40
CA SER A 183 4.38 -3.51 -12.47
C SER A 183 2.86 -3.39 -12.47
N ILE A 184 2.34 -2.25 -12.91
CA ILE A 184 0.92 -1.92 -12.89
C ILE A 184 0.51 -1.43 -14.27
N ILE A 185 -0.57 -1.99 -14.80
CA ILE A 185 -1.15 -1.62 -16.09
C ILE A 185 -2.66 -1.51 -15.93
N GLY A 186 -3.25 -0.39 -16.36
CA GLY A 186 -4.70 -0.24 -16.46
C GLY A 186 -5.13 -0.19 -17.92
N ILE A 187 -6.17 -0.93 -18.28
CA ILE A 187 -6.71 -1.00 -19.64
C ILE A 187 -8.14 -0.44 -19.65
N ARG A 188 -8.42 0.40 -20.65
CA ARG A 188 -9.75 0.98 -20.87
C ARG A 188 -10.70 -0.02 -21.55
N ALA A 189 -12.00 0.16 -21.29
CA ALA A 189 -13.05 -0.57 -21.97
C ALA A 189 -13.02 -0.32 -23.50
N ASN A 190 -13.55 -1.27 -24.27
CA ASN A 190 -13.75 -1.19 -25.74
C ASN A 190 -12.49 -1.29 -26.61
N LEU A 191 -11.41 -1.87 -26.11
CA LEU A 191 -10.25 -2.19 -26.95
C LEU A 191 -10.50 -3.49 -27.72
N SER A 192 -10.73 -3.40 -29.03
CA SER A 192 -10.99 -4.57 -29.89
C SER A 192 -9.83 -5.57 -29.89
N SER A 193 -8.58 -5.09 -29.77
CA SER A 193 -7.38 -5.93 -29.71
C SER A 193 -7.25 -6.76 -28.43
N ALA A 194 -8.04 -6.47 -27.39
CA ALA A 194 -7.98 -7.13 -26.09
C ALA A 194 -9.21 -8.01 -25.79
N SER A 195 -10.05 -8.30 -26.79
CA SER A 195 -11.31 -9.06 -26.60
C SER A 195 -11.11 -10.40 -25.87
N HIS A 196 -10.15 -11.20 -26.32
CA HIS A 196 -9.82 -12.50 -25.71
C HIS A 196 -9.32 -12.38 -24.27
N LEU A 197 -8.59 -11.29 -23.98
CA LEU A 197 -8.11 -11.01 -22.63
C LEU A 197 -9.28 -10.61 -21.71
N TYR A 198 -10.27 -9.87 -22.23
CA TYR A 198 -11.48 -9.52 -21.48
C TYR A 198 -12.33 -10.74 -21.18
N GLU A 199 -12.58 -11.60 -22.16
CA GLU A 199 -13.32 -12.85 -21.97
C GLU A 199 -12.64 -13.74 -20.92
N LEU A 200 -11.32 -13.91 -21.00
CA LEU A 200 -10.58 -14.73 -20.05
C LEU A 200 -10.65 -14.18 -18.62
N VAL A 201 -10.57 -12.85 -18.45
CA VAL A 201 -10.72 -12.22 -17.14
C VAL A 201 -12.16 -12.31 -16.64
N ASP A 202 -13.15 -12.12 -17.52
CA ASP A 202 -14.55 -12.08 -17.14
C ASP A 202 -15.09 -13.44 -16.70
N SER A 203 -14.62 -14.52 -17.30
CA SER A 203 -15.00 -15.89 -16.93
C SER A 203 -14.32 -16.40 -15.66
N ASN A 204 -13.12 -15.95 -15.33
CA ASN A 204 -12.29 -16.59 -14.31
C ASN A 204 -12.03 -15.75 -13.06
N ILE A 205 -12.22 -14.43 -13.13
CA ILE A 205 -11.85 -13.52 -12.04
C ILE A 205 -13.11 -12.87 -11.46
N SER A 206 -13.28 -13.07 -10.15
CA SER A 206 -14.35 -12.45 -9.37
C SER A 206 -14.12 -10.95 -9.24
N ASP A 207 -15.21 -10.20 -9.10
CA ASP A 207 -15.14 -8.77 -8.86
C ASP A 207 -14.51 -8.45 -7.50
N VAL A 208 -13.96 -7.25 -7.38
CA VAL A 208 -13.48 -6.74 -6.09
C VAL A 208 -14.68 -6.42 -5.22
N GLU A 209 -14.72 -7.00 -4.03
CA GLU A 209 -15.75 -6.72 -3.04
C GLU A 209 -15.20 -5.88 -1.90
N VAL A 210 -15.89 -4.80 -1.58
CA VAL A 210 -15.61 -3.96 -0.42
C VAL A 210 -16.89 -3.84 0.38
N PRO A 211 -17.15 -4.75 1.34
CA PRO A 211 -18.45 -4.89 1.99
C PRO A 211 -18.97 -3.61 2.66
N TRP A 212 -18.07 -2.83 3.26
CA TRP A 212 -18.40 -1.55 3.90
C TRP A 212 -18.70 -0.42 2.92
N LEU A 213 -18.47 -0.62 1.62
CA LEU A 213 -18.81 0.29 0.53
C LEU A 213 -19.93 -0.23 -0.36
N GLU A 214 -20.60 -1.34 -0.04
CA GLU A 214 -21.63 -1.94 -0.90
C GLU A 214 -22.70 -0.93 -1.35
N GLY A 215 -23.14 -0.10 -0.42
CA GLY A 215 -24.10 0.97 -0.65
C GLY A 215 -23.65 2.07 -1.61
N TYR A 216 -22.33 2.20 -1.84
CA TYR A 216 -21.77 3.15 -2.80
C TYR A 216 -22.22 2.83 -4.22
N LEU A 217 -22.30 1.55 -4.60
CA LEU A 217 -22.67 1.15 -5.95
C LEU A 217 -24.19 1.06 -6.14
N THR A 218 -24.91 0.54 -5.15
CA THR A 218 -26.37 0.30 -5.21
C THR A 218 -27.21 1.51 -4.82
N GLY A 219 -26.60 2.56 -4.26
CA GLY A 219 -27.33 3.74 -3.74
C GLY A 219 -28.14 3.47 -2.47
N THR A 220 -28.09 2.24 -1.95
CA THR A 220 -28.76 1.83 -0.71
C THR A 220 -27.81 2.02 0.47
N ALA A 221 -28.31 2.31 1.68
CA ALA A 221 -27.44 2.38 2.85
C ALA A 221 -26.78 1.02 3.12
N SER A 222 -25.45 0.96 3.20
CA SER A 222 -24.74 -0.25 3.64
C SER A 222 -24.99 -0.49 5.12
N SER A 223 -25.44 -1.70 5.48
CA SER A 223 -25.63 -2.15 6.86
C SER A 223 -24.37 -2.81 7.44
N TYR A 224 -23.25 -2.79 6.72
CA TYR A 224 -22.05 -3.51 7.12
C TYR A 224 -21.43 -2.88 8.38
N PHE A 225 -21.42 -3.66 9.46
CA PHE A 225 -20.79 -3.31 10.72
C PHE A 225 -19.78 -4.38 11.10
N ALA A 226 -18.52 -3.98 11.28
CA ALA A 226 -17.47 -4.84 11.80
C ALA A 226 -17.18 -4.50 13.26
N PRO A 227 -17.05 -5.51 14.15
CA PRO A 227 -16.70 -5.26 15.54
C PRO A 227 -15.28 -4.65 15.65
N PRO A 228 -15.02 -3.81 16.67
CA PRO A 228 -13.71 -3.20 16.86
C PRO A 228 -12.66 -4.26 17.15
N LEU A 229 -11.52 -4.21 16.44
CA LEU A 229 -10.42 -5.14 16.63
C LEU A 229 -9.38 -4.56 17.59
N ALA A 230 -9.35 -5.03 18.84
CA ALA A 230 -8.31 -4.64 19.79
C ALA A 230 -7.12 -5.61 19.70
N LYS A 231 -5.96 -5.10 19.31
CA LYS A 231 -4.68 -5.83 19.34
C LYS A 231 -3.84 -5.37 20.53
N VAL A 232 -2.86 -6.18 20.90
CA VAL A 232 -1.97 -5.87 22.02
C VAL A 232 -0.54 -5.84 21.50
N LEU A 233 0.14 -4.70 21.65
CA LEU A 233 1.55 -4.56 21.28
C LEU A 233 2.45 -4.73 22.49
N ALA A 234 3.40 -5.65 22.37
CA ALA A 234 4.48 -5.79 23.34
C ALA A 234 5.46 -4.61 23.21
N THR A 235 5.66 -3.87 24.28
CA THR A 235 6.64 -2.77 24.36
C THR A 235 7.58 -2.99 25.53
N SER A 236 8.83 -2.52 25.45
CA SER A 236 9.77 -2.57 26.57
C SER A 236 9.81 -1.22 27.29
N ALA A 237 9.57 -1.20 28.60
CA ALA A 237 9.63 0.01 29.43
C ALA A 237 10.83 -0.07 30.39
N PRO A 238 11.62 1.01 30.54
CA PRO A 238 12.73 1.04 31.50
C PRO A 238 12.22 1.01 32.94
N VAL A 239 12.77 0.11 33.75
CA VAL A 239 12.46 0.03 35.19
C VAL A 239 13.29 1.09 35.91
N GLN A 240 12.64 2.18 36.32
CA GLN A 240 13.26 3.15 37.20
C GLN A 240 13.61 2.47 38.54
N ALA A 241 14.89 2.44 38.89
CA ALA A 241 15.33 1.97 40.19
C ALA A 241 14.78 2.92 41.26
N LYS A 242 13.96 2.40 42.18
CA LYS A 242 13.45 3.17 43.33
C LYS A 242 14.66 3.74 44.09
N LYS A 243 14.81 5.09 44.11
CA LYS A 243 15.77 5.75 45.01
C LYS A 243 15.40 5.38 46.44
N ASN A 244 16.22 4.55 47.07
CA ASN A 244 15.99 4.06 48.41
C ASN A 244 16.10 5.25 49.39
N ASN A 245 14.96 5.78 49.85
CA ASN A 245 14.86 6.92 50.79
C ASN A 245 15.35 6.59 52.22
N GLN A 246 15.96 5.41 52.43
CA GLN A 246 16.47 4.98 53.73
C GLN A 246 17.58 5.89 54.30
N LYS A 247 18.25 6.72 53.50
CA LYS A 247 19.20 7.73 54.02
C LYS A 247 18.52 8.91 54.73
N LYS A 248 17.25 9.24 54.46
CA LYS A 248 16.54 10.32 55.17
C LYS A 248 16.12 9.94 56.60
N ARG A 249 15.91 8.65 56.90
CA ARG A 249 15.55 8.18 58.25
C ARG A 249 16.72 8.11 59.24
N LYS A 250 17.97 8.00 58.78
CA LYS A 250 19.14 8.02 59.68
C LYS A 250 19.55 9.42 60.13
N VAL A 251 19.23 10.47 59.37
CA VAL A 251 19.56 11.85 59.75
C VAL A 251 18.59 12.39 60.80
N THR A 252 17.29 12.06 60.72
CA THR A 252 16.32 12.46 61.74
C THR A 252 16.50 11.75 63.06
N LYS A 253 16.97 10.49 63.06
CA LYS A 253 17.22 9.75 64.32
C LYS A 253 18.50 10.22 65.03
N LYS A 254 19.49 10.74 64.30
CA LYS A 254 20.72 11.28 64.91
C LYS A 254 20.51 12.67 65.51
N LYS A 255 19.57 13.47 64.99
CA LYS A 255 19.19 14.76 65.58
C LYS A 255 18.36 14.63 66.85
N SER A 256 17.51 13.61 66.97
CA SER A 256 16.73 13.38 68.19
C SER A 256 17.56 12.91 69.39
N ASP A 257 18.70 12.24 69.14
CA ASP A 257 19.58 11.75 70.20
C ASP A 257 20.57 12.83 70.69
N GLU A 258 20.85 13.89 69.91
CA GLU A 258 21.69 15.02 70.35
C GLU A 258 20.92 16.05 71.21
N ASP A 259 19.60 16.19 71.04
CA ASP A 259 18.78 17.14 71.81
C ASP A 259 18.35 16.62 73.19
N ASP A 260 18.50 15.31 73.47
CA ASP A 260 18.11 14.69 74.77
C ASP A 260 19.28 14.61 75.78
N VAL A 261 20.53 14.79 75.31
CA VAL A 261 21.71 14.77 76.18
C VAL A 261 21.95 16.14 76.85
N THR A 262 21.67 17.25 76.15
CA THR A 262 21.85 18.61 76.67
C THR A 262 20.80 19.05 77.69
N LYS A 263 19.69 18.32 77.86
CA LYS A 263 18.65 18.63 78.87
C LYS A 263 18.87 18.01 80.24
N LYS A 264 19.90 17.16 80.41
CA LYS A 264 20.18 16.45 81.68
C LYS A 264 21.27 17.08 82.55
N GLU A 265 21.96 18.12 82.08
CA GLU A 265 23.06 18.77 82.83
C GLU A 265 22.67 20.07 83.56
N GLU A 266 21.41 20.54 83.49
CA GLU A 266 20.95 21.77 84.17
C GLU A 266 19.88 21.56 85.27
N ARG A 267 19.97 20.48 86.06
CA ARG A 267 19.15 20.32 87.28
C ARG A 267 19.97 19.93 88.50
#